data_AF-A0A316W7U1-F1
#
_entry.id   AF-A0A316W7U1-F1
#
_cell.length_a   1.000
_cell.length_b   1.000
_cell.length_c   1.000
_cell.angle_alpha   90.00
_cell.angle_beta   90.00
_cell.angle_gamma   90.00
#
_symmetry.space_group_name_H-M   'P 1'
#
loop_
_entity.id
_entity.type
_entity.pdbx_description
1 polymer ?
#
loop_
_entity_poly.entity_id
_entity_poly.type
_entity_poly.pdbx_seq_one_letter_code
_entity_poly.pdbx_strand_id
1 'polypeptide(L)'
;MSASTSYQPVLTEKSINPHVLNVEYAVRGELSNRANKYAELLASGDHEKVKKENGIRFDSVVTANIGNPQQQPYLAQKPLTFWRQVAALTEYPDLLQNKSGTLSDLFPSDARARAEQILRDVGSVGAYSHSKGASSIRKHVAQYIEGA
;
A
#
# COMPACT_ATOMS: atom_id res chain seq x y z
N MET A 1 -6.99 -34.95 -46.92
CA MET A 1 -6.50 -35.01 -45.53
C MET A 1 -6.47 -33.60 -45.00
N SER A 2 -7.43 -33.24 -44.13
CA SER A 2 -7.52 -31.89 -43.57
C SER A 2 -6.64 -31.85 -42.32
N ALA A 3 -5.50 -31.16 -42.40
CA ALA A 3 -4.68 -30.93 -41.23
C ALA A 3 -5.34 -29.83 -40.39
N SER A 4 -5.93 -30.20 -39.24
CA SER A 4 -6.34 -29.22 -38.25
C SER A 4 -5.08 -28.61 -37.64
N THR A 5 -4.73 -27.39 -38.02
CA THR A 5 -3.70 -26.60 -37.34
C THR A 5 -4.21 -26.26 -35.94
N SER A 6 -3.77 -27.02 -34.93
CA SER A 6 -4.03 -26.71 -33.53
C SER A 6 -3.36 -25.39 -33.18
N TYR A 7 -4.09 -24.46 -32.57
CA TYR A 7 -3.54 -23.22 -32.04
C TYR A 7 -2.33 -23.48 -31.15
N GLN A 8 -1.20 -22.83 -31.45
CA GLN A 8 -0.02 -22.83 -30.60
C GLN A 8 0.12 -21.46 -29.96
N PRO A 9 0.16 -21.36 -28.61
CA PRO A 9 0.39 -20.09 -27.93
C PRO A 9 1.76 -19.51 -28.35
N VAL A 10 1.76 -18.25 -28.78
CA VAL A 10 3.00 -17.53 -29.14
C VAL A 10 3.79 -17.15 -27.87
N LEU A 11 3.09 -16.91 -26.77
CA LEU A 11 3.68 -16.63 -25.46
C LEU A 11 3.77 -17.94 -24.65
N THR A 12 5.00 -18.38 -24.36
CA THR A 12 5.34 -19.57 -23.58
C THR A 12 6.55 -19.26 -22.71
N GLU A 13 6.83 -20.08 -21.69
CA GLU A 13 8.07 -19.93 -20.91
C GLU A 13 9.32 -19.93 -21.82
N LYS A 14 9.30 -20.71 -22.91
CA LYS A 14 10.41 -20.77 -23.87
C LYS A 14 10.55 -19.53 -24.75
N SER A 15 9.48 -18.74 -24.91
CA SER A 15 9.47 -17.56 -25.79
C SER A 15 9.53 -16.23 -25.04
N ILE A 16 9.41 -16.22 -23.71
CA ILE A 16 9.62 -15.01 -22.90
C ILE A 16 11.11 -14.78 -22.61
N ASN A 17 11.43 -13.55 -22.20
CA ASN A 17 12.78 -13.16 -21.83
C ASN A 17 13.31 -14.06 -20.68
N PRO A 18 14.44 -14.77 -20.85
CA PRO A 18 15.02 -15.62 -19.81
C PRO A 18 15.32 -14.90 -18.50
N HIS A 19 15.55 -13.58 -18.52
CA HIS A 19 15.74 -12.80 -17.30
C HIS A 19 14.47 -12.73 -16.43
N VAL A 20 13.28 -12.85 -17.02
CA VAL A 20 12.01 -12.93 -16.28
C VAL A 20 11.84 -14.31 -15.64
N LEU A 21 12.34 -15.35 -16.28
CA LEU A 21 12.32 -16.70 -15.71
C LEU A 21 13.29 -16.83 -14.53
N ASN A 22 14.45 -16.17 -14.64
CA ASN A 22 15.55 -16.32 -13.68
C ASN A 22 15.50 -15.31 -12.53
N VAL A 23 14.60 -14.32 -12.55
CA VAL A 23 14.50 -13.34 -11.46
C VAL A 23 13.75 -13.94 -10.28
N GLU A 24 14.36 -13.88 -9.10
CA GLU A 24 13.74 -14.32 -7.85
C GLU A 24 13.37 -13.11 -6.98
N TYR A 25 12.16 -13.14 -6.41
CA TYR A 25 11.70 -12.12 -5.46
C TYR A 25 11.20 -12.76 -4.16
N ALA A 26 12.16 -13.15 -3.32
CA ALA A 26 11.92 -13.96 -2.11
C ALA A 26 10.93 -13.33 -1.12
N VAL A 27 10.82 -11.99 -1.06
CA VAL A 27 9.90 -11.28 -0.16
C VAL A 27 8.43 -11.66 -0.42
N ARG A 28 8.09 -12.03 -1.66
CA ARG A 28 6.77 -12.57 -2.04
C ARG A 28 6.91 -13.93 -2.75
N GLY A 29 7.83 -14.75 -2.27
CA GLY A 29 8.09 -16.08 -2.80
C GLY A 29 7.19 -17.17 -2.19
N GLU A 30 7.62 -18.41 -2.37
CA GLU A 30 6.88 -19.62 -1.96
C GLU A 30 6.45 -19.63 -0.49
N LEU A 31 7.32 -19.14 0.41
CA LEU A 31 6.99 -19.06 1.84
C LEU A 31 5.79 -18.14 2.08
N SER A 32 5.74 -16.98 1.42
CA SER A 32 4.62 -16.04 1.53
C SER A 32 3.34 -16.64 0.95
N ASN A 33 3.43 -17.35 -0.18
CA ASN A 33 2.28 -18.01 -0.80
C ASN A 33 1.70 -19.10 0.11
N ARG A 34 2.56 -19.91 0.71
CA ARG A 34 2.15 -20.95 1.67
C ARG A 34 1.55 -20.36 2.93
N ALA A 35 2.14 -19.28 3.47
CA ALA A 35 1.60 -18.55 4.61
C ALA A 35 0.19 -17.99 4.32
N ASN A 36 -0.02 -17.41 3.13
CA ASN A 36 -1.32 -16.92 2.68
C ASN A 36 -2.36 -18.06 2.58
N LYS A 37 -1.97 -19.21 2.01
CA LYS A 37 -2.82 -20.39 1.97
C LYS A 37 -3.26 -20.85 3.38
N TYR A 38 -2.36 -20.83 4.35
CA TYR A 38 -2.72 -21.14 5.73
C TYR A 38 -3.62 -20.08 6.35
N ALA A 39 -3.39 -18.80 6.08
CA ALA A 39 -4.26 -17.71 6.55
C ALA A 39 -5.68 -17.84 6.00
N GLU A 40 -5.83 -18.17 4.70
CA GLU A 40 -7.12 -18.42 4.05
C GLU A 40 -7.84 -19.63 4.64
N LEU A 41 -7.11 -20.74 4.85
CA LEU A 41 -7.66 -21.94 5.49
C LEU A 41 -8.16 -21.62 6.90
N LEU A 42 -7.34 -20.96 7.72
CA LEU A 42 -7.71 -20.59 9.09
C LEU A 42 -8.86 -19.58 9.16
N ALA A 43 -9.06 -18.77 8.13
CA ALA A 43 -10.21 -17.88 8.01
C ALA A 43 -11.49 -18.59 7.54
N SER A 44 -11.39 -19.84 7.06
CA SER A 44 -12.51 -20.58 6.47
C SER A 44 -13.19 -21.52 7.47
N GLY A 45 -14.52 -21.48 7.51
CA GLY A 45 -15.36 -22.51 8.11
C GLY A 45 -15.10 -22.86 9.58
N ASP A 46 -15.20 -24.15 9.90
CA ASP A 46 -14.94 -24.68 11.24
C ASP A 46 -13.43 -24.74 11.49
N HIS A 47 -12.94 -23.76 12.24
CA HIS A 47 -11.54 -23.52 12.54
C HIS A 47 -10.82 -24.78 13.07
N GLU A 48 -11.44 -25.53 13.99
CA GLU A 48 -10.82 -26.70 14.60
C GLU A 48 -10.78 -27.89 13.63
N LYS A 49 -11.83 -28.07 12.82
CA LYS A 49 -11.84 -29.07 11.76
C LYS A 49 -10.77 -28.78 10.71
N VAL A 50 -10.67 -27.54 10.23
CA VAL A 50 -9.67 -27.14 9.22
C VAL A 50 -8.26 -27.33 9.74
N LYS A 51 -8.00 -26.95 11.00
CA LYS A 51 -6.71 -27.19 11.66
C LYS A 51 -6.36 -28.67 11.70
N LYS A 52 -7.30 -29.52 12.11
CA LYS A 52 -7.10 -30.98 12.19
C LYS A 52 -6.86 -31.62 10.82
N GLU A 53 -7.65 -31.30 9.80
CA GLU A 53 -7.55 -31.88 8.45
C GLU A 53 -6.27 -31.45 7.72
N ASN A 54 -5.79 -30.23 7.98
CA ASN A 54 -4.59 -29.69 7.32
C ASN A 54 -3.32 -29.79 8.19
N GLY A 55 -3.39 -30.41 9.36
CA GLY A 55 -2.26 -30.56 10.28
C GLY A 55 -1.72 -29.23 10.83
N ILE A 56 -2.55 -28.19 10.86
CA ILE A 56 -2.18 -26.85 11.35
C ILE A 56 -2.27 -26.83 12.88
N ARG A 57 -1.21 -26.36 13.55
CA ARG A 57 -1.09 -26.31 15.03
C ARG A 57 -1.05 -24.89 15.60
N PHE A 58 -1.53 -23.92 14.85
CA PHE A 58 -1.56 -22.50 15.21
C PHE A 58 -2.89 -21.89 14.78
N ASP A 59 -3.29 -20.80 15.43
CA ASP A 59 -4.61 -20.18 15.22
C ASP A 59 -4.57 -19.03 14.21
N SER A 60 -3.37 -18.52 13.90
CA SER A 60 -3.19 -17.37 13.04
C SER A 60 -1.83 -17.35 12.35
N VAL A 61 -1.77 -16.69 11.21
CA VAL A 61 -0.53 -16.36 10.51
C VAL A 61 -0.22 -14.88 10.70
N VAL A 62 0.95 -14.58 11.29
CA VAL A 62 1.45 -13.21 11.43
C VAL A 62 2.55 -12.96 10.39
N THR A 63 2.29 -12.06 9.44
CA THR A 63 3.23 -11.76 8.34
C THR A 63 4.27 -10.73 8.77
N ALA A 64 5.34 -11.20 9.40
CA ALA A 64 6.48 -10.37 9.83
C ALA A 64 7.65 -10.37 8.82
N ASN A 65 7.46 -10.95 7.63
CA ASN A 65 8.48 -11.08 6.58
C ASN A 65 8.63 -9.83 5.69
N ILE A 66 7.69 -8.89 5.76
CA ILE A 66 7.70 -7.63 5.01
C ILE A 66 7.47 -6.45 5.98
N GLY A 67 8.13 -5.33 5.72
CA GLY A 67 7.96 -4.09 6.47
C GLY A 67 6.60 -3.43 6.21
N ASN A 68 5.51 -4.07 6.63
CA ASN A 68 4.13 -3.58 6.51
C ASN A 68 3.50 -3.35 7.89
N PRO A 69 4.03 -2.42 8.70
CA PRO A 69 3.72 -2.39 10.12
C PRO A 69 2.27 -1.98 10.45
N GLN A 70 1.56 -1.31 9.54
CA GLN A 70 0.14 -0.98 9.71
C GLN A 70 -0.81 -2.14 9.38
N GLN A 71 -0.29 -3.30 8.94
CA GLN A 71 -1.10 -4.44 8.53
C GLN A 71 -2.00 -4.92 9.68
N GLN A 72 -3.30 -4.94 9.39
CA GLN A 72 -4.32 -5.47 10.29
C GLN A 72 -4.47 -7.00 10.11
N PRO A 73 -4.90 -7.73 11.15
CA PRO A 73 -5.13 -7.25 12.53
C PRO A 73 -3.87 -7.34 13.42
N TYR A 74 -2.80 -8.00 12.98
CA TYR A 74 -1.73 -8.44 13.89
C TYR A 74 -0.65 -7.40 14.19
N LEU A 75 -0.09 -6.73 13.18
CA LEU A 75 0.97 -5.74 13.39
C LEU A 75 0.39 -4.41 13.87
N ALA A 76 -0.70 -4.00 13.24
CA ALA A 76 -1.62 -2.96 13.69
C ALA A 76 -0.98 -1.66 14.21
N GLN A 77 0.16 -1.25 13.65
CA GLN A 77 0.76 0.04 13.99
C GLN A 77 -0.25 1.14 13.69
N LYS A 78 -0.61 1.93 14.72
CA LYS A 78 -1.50 3.07 14.57
C LYS A 78 -0.84 4.11 13.65
N PRO A 79 -1.57 4.65 12.65
CA PRO A 79 -1.02 5.70 11.81
C PRO A 79 -0.81 7.00 12.62
N LEU A 80 0.15 7.81 12.19
CA LEU A 80 0.36 9.15 12.74
C LEU A 80 -0.79 10.08 12.34
N THR A 81 -1.48 10.65 13.32
CA THR A 81 -2.70 11.46 13.12
C THR A 81 -2.46 12.69 12.25
N PHE A 82 -1.38 13.43 12.48
CA PHE A 82 -1.08 14.66 11.75
C PHE A 82 -1.06 14.44 10.23
N TRP A 83 -0.36 13.39 9.76
CA TRP A 83 -0.26 13.10 8.33
C TRP A 83 -1.58 12.60 7.72
N ARG A 84 -2.39 11.87 8.49
CA ARG A 84 -3.73 11.46 8.06
C ARG A 84 -4.65 12.67 7.88
N GLN A 85 -4.57 13.64 8.79
CA GLN A 85 -5.32 14.89 8.72
C GLN A 85 -4.90 15.75 7.53
N VAL A 86 -3.59 15.96 7.33
CA VAL A 86 -3.08 16.72 6.19
C VAL A 86 -3.50 16.07 4.87
N ALA A 87 -3.35 14.75 4.73
CA ALA A 87 -3.76 14.03 3.53
C ALA A 87 -5.25 14.19 3.23
N ALA A 88 -6.12 14.03 4.24
CA ALA A 88 -7.56 14.20 4.08
C ALA A 88 -7.93 15.62 3.59
N LEU A 89 -7.29 16.65 4.14
CA LEU A 89 -7.53 18.04 3.75
C LEU A 89 -6.99 18.36 2.35
N THR A 90 -5.92 17.72 1.92
CA THR A 90 -5.41 17.91 0.54
C THR A 90 -6.21 17.13 -0.50
N GLU A 91 -6.77 15.97 -0.13
CA GLU A 91 -7.62 15.15 -1.01
C GLU A 91 -9.04 15.72 -1.10
N TYR A 92 -9.55 16.34 -0.03
CA TYR A 92 -10.84 17.02 -0.04
C TYR A 92 -10.73 18.48 0.46
N PRO A 93 -10.24 19.41 -0.39
CA PRO A 93 -9.98 20.80 0.00
C PRO A 93 -11.20 21.60 0.47
N ASP A 94 -12.42 21.22 0.08
CA ASP A 94 -13.65 21.90 0.53
C ASP A 94 -13.81 21.86 2.04
N LEU A 95 -13.20 20.87 2.71
CA LEU A 95 -13.14 20.82 4.17
C LEU A 95 -12.47 22.08 4.75
N LEU A 96 -11.48 22.66 4.08
CA LEU A 96 -10.82 23.88 4.54
C LEU A 96 -11.74 25.12 4.50
N GLN A 97 -12.81 25.09 3.70
CA GLN A 97 -13.73 26.21 3.52
C GLN A 97 -14.89 26.19 4.52
N ASN A 98 -15.11 25.06 5.20
CA ASN A 98 -16.24 24.89 6.10
C ASN A 98 -16.01 25.64 7.43
N LYS A 99 -16.66 26.80 7.58
CA LYS A 99 -16.61 27.64 8.78
C LYS A 99 -17.47 27.11 9.95
N SER A 100 -18.06 25.91 9.82
CA SER A 100 -18.73 25.26 10.95
C SER A 100 -17.73 25.01 12.09
N GLY A 101 -18.17 25.18 13.34
CA GLY A 101 -17.34 24.97 14.54
C GLY A 101 -16.63 23.59 14.57
N THR A 102 -17.21 22.60 13.90
CA THR A 102 -16.70 21.23 13.78
C THR A 102 -15.31 21.14 13.13
N LEU A 103 -14.89 22.10 12.30
CA LEU A 103 -13.61 22.01 11.59
C LEU A 103 -12.42 22.16 12.54
N SER A 104 -12.47 23.14 13.45
CA SER A 104 -11.41 23.38 14.42
C SER A 104 -11.29 22.24 15.44
N ASP A 105 -12.39 21.53 15.69
CA ASP A 105 -12.41 20.35 16.58
C ASP A 105 -11.79 19.12 15.92
N LEU A 106 -11.93 18.96 14.60
CA LEU A 106 -11.45 17.80 13.84
C LEU A 106 -10.02 17.96 13.31
N PHE A 107 -9.63 19.19 12.97
CA PHE A 107 -8.36 19.49 12.33
C PHE A 107 -7.60 20.61 13.06
N PRO A 108 -6.46 20.30 13.69
CA PRO A 108 -5.65 21.31 14.37
C PRO A 108 -5.12 22.34 13.36
N SER A 109 -4.76 23.54 13.86
CA SER A 109 -4.37 24.67 13.01
C SER A 109 -3.13 24.40 12.17
N ASP A 110 -2.17 23.65 12.70
CA ASP A 110 -0.94 23.26 12.02
C ASP A 110 -1.21 22.29 10.84
N ALA A 111 -2.12 21.32 11.01
CA ALA A 111 -2.52 20.42 9.93
C ALA A 111 -3.23 21.18 8.79
N ARG A 112 -4.12 22.12 9.13
CA ARG A 112 -4.78 23.01 8.15
C ARG A 112 -3.77 23.88 7.41
N ALA A 113 -2.89 24.57 8.15
CA ALA A 113 -1.85 25.41 7.56
C ALA A 113 -0.93 24.62 6.62
N ARG A 114 -0.56 23.39 6.99
CA ARG A 114 0.26 22.52 6.14
C ARG A 114 -0.48 22.08 4.88
N ALA A 115 -1.75 21.70 4.97
CA ALA A 115 -2.56 21.32 3.82
C ALA A 115 -2.73 22.50 2.84
N GLU A 116 -3.05 23.69 3.36
CA GLU A 116 -3.16 24.90 2.55
C GLU A 116 -1.83 25.27 1.87
N GLN A 117 -0.70 25.13 2.58
CA GLN A 117 0.62 25.36 1.99
C GLN A 117 0.87 24.41 0.82
N ILE A 118 0.61 23.11 1.01
CA ILE A 118 0.78 22.11 -0.06
C ILE A 118 -0.09 22.47 -1.25
N LEU A 119 -1.38 22.77 -1.05
CA LEU A 119 -2.31 23.12 -2.13
C LEU A 119 -1.92 24.42 -2.85
N ARG A 120 -1.39 25.43 -2.15
CA ARG A 120 -0.85 26.63 -2.80
C ARG A 120 0.36 26.32 -3.68
N ASP A 121 1.23 25.43 -3.22
CA ASP A 121 2.48 25.11 -3.92
C ASP A 121 2.27 24.18 -5.12
N VAL A 122 1.34 23.24 -5.03
CA VAL A 122 1.12 22.20 -6.06
C VAL A 122 -0.17 22.38 -6.86
N GLY A 123 -1.08 23.25 -6.40
CA GLY A 123 -2.41 23.46 -6.98
C GLY A 123 -3.37 22.31 -6.67
N SER A 124 -3.11 21.13 -7.23
CA SER A 124 -3.92 19.93 -7.03
C SER A 124 -3.03 18.71 -6.80
N VAL A 125 -3.38 17.88 -5.81
CA VAL A 125 -2.69 16.61 -5.55
C VAL A 125 -2.99 15.52 -6.58
N GLY A 126 -3.99 15.73 -7.46
CA GLY A 126 -4.35 14.79 -8.53
C GLY A 126 -3.64 15.06 -9.88
N ALA A 127 -2.94 16.19 -10.02
CA ALA A 127 -2.25 16.54 -11.25
C ALA A 127 -0.82 15.98 -11.30
N TYR A 128 -0.31 15.74 -12.51
CA TYR A 128 1.11 15.43 -12.67
C TYR A 128 1.98 16.60 -12.20
N SER A 129 3.01 16.27 -11.42
CA SER A 129 4.11 17.20 -11.12
C SER A 129 5.26 17.00 -12.11
N HIS A 130 6.34 17.79 -11.98
CA HIS A 130 7.58 17.52 -12.69
C HIS A 130 8.04 16.07 -12.40
N SER A 131 8.70 15.41 -13.36
CA SER A 131 9.17 14.01 -13.23
C SER A 131 10.11 13.72 -12.05
N LYS A 132 10.60 14.76 -11.36
CA LYS A 132 11.44 14.66 -10.16
C LYS A 132 10.62 14.83 -8.87
N GLY A 133 9.34 15.12 -8.98
CA GLY A 133 8.47 15.58 -7.89
C GLY A 133 8.30 17.10 -7.84
N ALA A 134 7.24 17.54 -7.14
CA ALA A 134 6.92 18.94 -6.90
C ALA A 134 8.12 19.70 -6.28
N SER A 135 8.40 20.89 -6.82
CA SER A 135 9.59 21.66 -6.46
C SER A 135 9.60 22.07 -4.97
N SER A 136 8.47 22.52 -4.44
CA SER A 136 8.32 22.89 -3.02
C SER A 136 8.60 21.71 -2.09
N ILE A 137 8.06 20.54 -2.41
CA ILE A 137 8.26 19.31 -1.62
C ILE A 137 9.73 18.91 -1.62
N ARG A 138 10.41 18.96 -2.78
CA ARG A 138 11.85 18.69 -2.86
C ARG A 138 12.68 19.67 -2.02
N LYS A 139 12.30 20.96 -1.98
CA LYS A 139 12.97 21.96 -1.12
C LYS A 139 12.79 21.63 0.37
N HIS A 140 11.59 21.29 0.80
CA HIS A 140 11.34 20.87 2.19
C HIS A 140 12.15 19.62 2.57
N VAL A 141 12.26 18.63 1.66
CA VAL A 141 13.09 17.44 1.89
C VAL A 141 14.56 17.82 2.04
N ALA A 142 15.09 18.69 1.17
CA ALA A 142 16.47 19.17 1.26
C ALA A 142 16.75 19.87 2.60
N GLN A 143 15.87 20.81 3.00
CA GLN A 143 15.98 21.53 4.27
C GLN A 143 16.00 20.58 5.48
N TYR A 144 15.11 19.59 5.49
CA TYR A 144 15.07 18.57 6.54
C TYR A 144 16.36 17.76 6.61
N ILE A 145 16.92 17.37 5.46
CA ILE A 145 18.19 16.61 5.39
C ILE A 145 19.37 17.48 5.87
N GLU A 146 19.37 18.76 5.55
CA GLU A 146 20.38 19.74 5.99
C GLU A 146 20.30 20.05 7.49
N GLY A 147 19.17 19.75 8.14
CA GLY A 147 18.92 20.05 9.55
C GLY A 147 18.60 21.52 9.81
N ALA A 148 18.14 22.24 8.80
CA ALA A 148 17.79 23.66 8.83
C ALA A 148 16.29 23.90 9.05
#